data_AF-D5UFT0-F1
#
_entry.id   AF-D5UFT0-F1
#
_cell.length_a   1.000
_cell.length_b   1.000
_cell.length_c   1.000
_cell.angle_alpha   90.00
_cell.angle_beta   90.00
_cell.angle_gamma   90.00
#
_symmetry.space_group_name_H-M   'P 1'
#
loop_
_entity.id
_entity.type
_entity.pdbx_description
1 polymer ?
#
loop_
_entity_poly.entity_id
_entity_poly.type
_entity_poly.pdbx_seq_one_letter_code
_entity_poly.pdbx_strand_id
1 'polypeptide(L)'
;MLPGGLAAGAMFLPDEVVGRGWALVAPDVELAGVAALAPASNPSALLAHLPDVSVGALFGAYLAEGYAATYDDERLADAVRPGARVVVQEMAQRCLAERGVVVSVLTALLLDQPVWAQADPYTGAFGARLDENVPSGPIGAPLLVAQGSADSIVVASAQDEYVAARCAAGYAVDHREYPGLDHVALVEADSPLVPELLAWTAEPLAGAEARNSCA
;
A
#
# COMPACT_ATOMS: atom_id res chain seq x y z
N MET A 1 1.28 -29.87 3.21
CA MET A 1 0.76 -28.50 3.29
C MET A 1 0.77 -28.09 4.75
N LEU A 2 1.55 -27.07 5.10
CA LEU A 2 1.52 -26.51 6.45
C LEU A 2 0.22 -25.70 6.59
N PRO A 3 -0.52 -25.83 7.70
CA PRO A 3 -1.88 -25.30 7.84
C PRO A 3 -1.97 -23.79 8.07
N GLY A 4 -0.87 -23.04 7.92
CA GLY A 4 -0.85 -21.58 8.00
C GLY A 4 0.54 -21.04 7.67
N GLY A 5 0.61 -19.92 6.92
CA GLY A 5 1.86 -19.29 6.48
C GLY A 5 2.77 -18.79 7.61
N LEU A 6 2.28 -18.77 8.85
CA LEU A 6 2.99 -18.33 10.05
C LEU A 6 3.79 -19.45 10.76
N ALA A 7 3.73 -20.69 10.27
CA ALA A 7 4.49 -21.80 10.88
C ALA A 7 5.98 -21.81 10.52
N ALA A 8 6.41 -20.95 9.58
CA ALA A 8 7.81 -20.81 9.19
C ALA A 8 8.40 -19.54 9.83
N GLY A 9 8.93 -19.67 11.04
CA GLY A 9 9.68 -18.61 11.72
C GLY A 9 8.94 -18.05 12.95
N ALA A 10 9.33 -18.57 14.12
CA ALA A 10 9.15 -17.99 15.45
C ALA A 10 7.88 -17.17 15.74
N MET A 11 6.81 -17.83 16.19
CA MET A 11 5.97 -17.24 17.25
C MET A 11 5.17 -18.31 18.01
N PHE A 12 5.37 -18.38 19.32
CA PHE A 12 4.57 -19.23 20.22
C PHE A 12 3.33 -18.50 20.79
N LEU A 13 3.11 -17.22 20.44
CA LEU A 13 2.08 -16.35 21.05
C LEU A 13 1.46 -15.34 20.06
N PRO A 14 0.96 -15.76 18.88
CA PRO A 14 0.37 -14.84 17.90
C PRO A 14 -0.82 -14.04 18.46
N ASP A 15 -1.65 -14.62 19.33
CA ASP A 15 -2.83 -13.94 19.88
C ASP A 15 -2.47 -12.80 20.86
N GLU A 16 -1.43 -12.98 21.68
CA GLU A 16 -0.93 -11.93 22.59
C GLU A 16 -0.21 -10.79 21.84
N VAL A 17 0.32 -11.12 20.66
CA VAL A 17 1.04 -10.22 19.78
C VAL A 17 0.08 -9.32 19.00
N VAL A 18 -0.97 -9.92 18.42
CA VAL A 18 -2.07 -9.19 17.78
C VAL A 18 -2.77 -8.29 18.81
N GLY A 19 -2.91 -8.75 20.06
CA GLY A 19 -3.44 -7.95 21.17
C GLY A 19 -2.63 -6.70 21.55
N ARG A 20 -1.39 -6.53 21.04
CA ARG A 20 -0.54 -5.34 21.27
C ARG A 20 -0.41 -4.43 20.05
N GLY A 21 -1.13 -4.71 18.97
CA GLY A 21 -1.19 -3.87 17.76
C GLY A 21 -0.09 -4.14 16.75
N TRP A 22 1.13 -4.54 17.16
CA TRP A 22 2.22 -4.89 16.24
C TRP A 22 3.20 -5.88 16.89
N ALA A 23 3.80 -6.75 16.07
CA ALA A 23 5.02 -7.47 16.44
C ALA A 23 6.10 -7.36 15.38
N LEU A 24 7.34 -7.26 15.87
CA LEU A 24 8.51 -7.54 15.07
C LEU A 24 8.62 -9.06 14.89
N VAL A 25 8.31 -9.51 13.69
CA VAL A 25 8.55 -10.89 13.24
C VAL A 25 9.93 -10.92 12.57
N ALA A 26 10.68 -12.01 12.77
CA ALA A 26 12.05 -12.18 12.28
C ALA A 26 13.05 -11.07 12.71
N PRO A 27 13.12 -10.71 14.01
CA PRO A 27 14.03 -9.66 14.49
C PRO A 27 15.52 -10.04 14.38
N ASP A 28 15.82 -11.30 14.14
CA ASP A 28 17.15 -11.86 13.89
C ASP A 28 17.60 -11.68 12.43
N VAL A 29 16.73 -11.21 11.54
CA VAL A 29 17.07 -10.89 10.16
C VAL A 29 17.50 -9.44 10.08
N GLU A 30 18.80 -9.23 9.86
CA GLU A 30 19.34 -7.91 9.55
C GLU A 30 18.94 -7.49 8.13
N LEU A 31 18.12 -6.45 8.03
CA LEU A 31 17.74 -5.86 6.74
C LEU A 31 18.81 -4.88 6.27
N ALA A 32 19.41 -5.16 5.11
CA ALA A 32 20.37 -4.25 4.47
C ALA A 32 19.71 -2.99 3.89
N GLY A 33 18.41 -3.05 3.57
CA GLY A 33 17.63 -1.95 3.04
C GLY A 33 16.23 -2.40 2.60
N VAL A 34 15.33 -1.43 2.44
CA VAL A 34 13.97 -1.62 1.90
C VAL A 34 13.81 -0.70 0.69
N ALA A 35 13.38 -1.23 -0.44
CA ALA A 35 13.04 -0.43 -1.61
C ALA A 35 11.54 -0.52 -1.91
N ALA A 36 10.90 0.63 -2.04
CA ALA A 36 9.47 0.76 -2.31
C ALA A 36 9.25 1.67 -3.53
N LEU A 37 8.50 1.19 -4.52
CA LEU A 37 8.27 1.86 -5.81
C LEU A 37 6.80 2.21 -5.95
N ALA A 38 6.48 3.49 -6.15
CA ALA A 38 5.13 4.04 -6.08
C ALA A 38 4.26 3.44 -4.95
N PRO A 39 4.79 3.36 -3.71
CA PRO A 39 4.08 2.64 -2.65
C PRO A 39 2.83 3.41 -2.21
N ALA A 40 1.71 2.70 -2.05
CA ALA A 40 0.51 3.23 -1.41
C ALA A 40 0.70 3.42 0.12
N SER A 41 1.67 4.23 0.52
CA SER A 41 2.12 4.42 1.91
C SER A 41 1.13 5.18 2.78
N ASN A 42 0.10 5.77 2.16
CA ASN A 42 -0.97 6.48 2.84
C ASN A 42 -2.32 5.99 2.29
N PRO A 43 -2.91 4.93 2.88
CA PRO A 43 -4.17 4.38 2.41
C PRO A 43 -5.32 5.38 2.44
N SER A 44 -5.34 6.28 3.43
CA SER A 44 -6.33 7.36 3.55
C SER A 44 -6.23 8.32 2.37
N ALA A 45 -5.03 8.77 2.01
CA ALA A 45 -4.82 9.63 0.83
C ALA A 45 -5.09 8.91 -0.49
N LEU A 46 -4.71 7.63 -0.61
CA LEU A 46 -5.04 6.82 -1.79
C LEU A 46 -6.56 6.78 -1.98
N LEU A 47 -7.31 6.42 -0.93
CA LEU A 47 -8.76 6.33 -0.97
C LEU A 47 -9.42 7.67 -1.34
N ALA A 48 -8.88 8.79 -0.85
CA ALA A 48 -9.31 10.15 -1.22
C ALA A 48 -9.10 10.49 -2.69
N HIS A 49 -8.08 9.92 -3.30
CA HIS A 49 -7.76 10.15 -4.71
C HIS A 49 -8.52 9.22 -5.67
N LEU A 50 -9.01 8.07 -5.22
CA LEU A 50 -9.68 7.08 -6.08
C LEU A 50 -10.82 7.63 -6.97
N PRO A 51 -11.62 8.63 -6.58
CA PRO A 51 -12.62 9.20 -7.48
C PRO A 51 -12.05 9.77 -8.80
N ASP A 52 -10.80 10.22 -8.79
CA ASP A 52 -10.11 10.77 -9.96
C ASP A 52 -9.30 9.70 -10.72
N VAL A 53 -9.24 8.47 -10.20
CA VAL A 53 -8.54 7.35 -10.82
C VAL A 53 -9.51 6.56 -11.71
N SER A 54 -9.14 6.35 -12.97
CA SER A 54 -9.95 5.61 -13.95
C SER A 54 -10.34 4.19 -13.50
N VAL A 55 -9.49 3.55 -12.68
CA VAL A 55 -9.72 2.23 -12.07
C VAL A 55 -9.97 2.33 -10.55
N GLY A 56 -10.31 3.52 -10.02
CA GLY A 56 -10.36 3.77 -8.58
C GLY A 56 -11.38 2.92 -7.83
N ALA A 57 -12.54 2.66 -8.44
CA ALA A 57 -13.55 1.77 -7.84
C ALA A 57 -13.03 0.34 -7.60
N LEU A 58 -12.07 -0.13 -8.41
CA LEU A 58 -11.44 -1.44 -8.22
C LEU A 58 -10.53 -1.46 -6.99
N PHE A 59 -9.70 -0.43 -6.83
CA PHE A 59 -8.88 -0.30 -5.63
C PHE A 59 -9.73 -0.10 -4.36
N GLY A 60 -10.84 0.62 -4.47
CA GLY A 60 -11.82 0.73 -3.39
C GLY A 60 -12.42 -0.62 -3.01
N ALA A 61 -12.74 -1.45 -4.01
CA ALA A 61 -13.22 -2.81 -3.77
C ALA A 61 -12.17 -3.68 -3.05
N TYR A 62 -10.90 -3.61 -3.45
CA TYR A 62 -9.82 -4.34 -2.76
C TYR A 62 -9.61 -3.87 -1.32
N LEU A 63 -9.65 -2.56 -1.06
CA LEU A 63 -9.55 -2.04 0.31
C LEU A 63 -10.70 -2.54 1.17
N ALA A 64 -11.94 -2.41 0.67
CA ALA A 64 -13.14 -2.81 1.41
C ALA A 64 -13.15 -4.31 1.74
N GLU A 65 -12.87 -5.16 0.76
CA GLU A 65 -12.84 -6.62 0.95
C GLU A 65 -11.63 -7.07 1.76
N GLY A 66 -10.45 -6.51 1.47
CA GLY A 66 -9.22 -6.84 2.19
C GLY A 66 -9.35 -6.52 3.68
N TYR A 67 -9.92 -5.37 4.03
CA TYR A 67 -10.09 -4.98 5.43
C TYR A 67 -11.18 -5.80 6.11
N ALA A 68 -12.34 -6.00 5.46
CA ALA A 68 -13.41 -6.86 5.99
C ALA A 68 -12.98 -8.32 6.18
N ALA A 69 -12.00 -8.81 5.40
CA ALA A 69 -11.45 -10.16 5.55
C ALA A 69 -10.34 -10.25 6.61
N THR A 70 -9.73 -9.12 7.00
CA THR A 70 -8.56 -9.08 7.89
C THR A 70 -8.91 -8.65 9.32
N TYR A 71 -9.86 -7.73 9.47
CA TYR A 71 -10.20 -7.11 10.74
C TYR A 71 -11.61 -7.53 11.19
N ASP A 72 -11.72 -8.14 12.38
CA ASP A 72 -12.98 -8.68 12.90
C ASP A 72 -14.03 -7.60 13.21
N ASP A 73 -13.59 -6.36 13.44
CA ASP A 73 -14.43 -5.19 13.65
C ASP A 73 -14.85 -4.50 12.34
N GLU A 74 -14.31 -4.94 11.21
CA GLU A 74 -14.72 -4.50 9.88
C GLU A 74 -15.72 -5.46 9.26
N ARG A 75 -16.80 -4.90 8.71
CA ARG A 75 -17.74 -5.66 7.89
C ARG A 75 -17.91 -4.92 6.59
N LEU A 76 -17.82 -5.66 5.49
CA LEU A 76 -18.09 -5.12 4.14
C LEU A 76 -19.44 -4.39 4.08
N ALA A 77 -20.44 -4.89 4.82
CA ALA A 77 -21.77 -4.30 4.87
C ALA A 77 -21.80 -2.89 5.51
N ASP A 78 -20.83 -2.56 6.36
CA ASP A 78 -20.72 -1.25 7.01
C ASP A 78 -19.94 -0.26 6.14
N ALA A 79 -18.96 -0.74 5.37
CA ALA A 79 -18.17 0.08 4.45
C ALA A 79 -18.86 0.31 3.08
N VAL A 80 -19.61 -0.68 2.57
CA VAL A 80 -20.14 -0.69 1.20
C VAL A 80 -21.68 -0.69 1.19
N ARG A 81 -22.28 0.19 0.39
CA ARG A 81 -23.73 0.33 0.30
C ARG A 81 -24.39 -0.98 -0.20
N PRO A 82 -25.61 -1.33 0.23
CA PRO A 82 -26.27 -2.58 -0.15
C PRO A 82 -26.26 -2.88 -1.65
N GLY A 83 -26.52 -1.89 -2.50
CA GLY A 83 -26.58 -2.05 -3.96
C GLY A 83 -25.23 -2.24 -4.67
N ALA A 84 -24.10 -2.09 -3.97
CA ALA A 84 -22.76 -2.23 -4.55
C ALA A 84 -22.01 -3.49 -4.06
N ARG A 85 -22.48 -4.15 -2.98
CA ARG A 85 -21.75 -5.23 -2.30
C ARG A 85 -21.38 -6.39 -3.22
N VAL A 86 -22.33 -6.89 -4.01
CA VAL A 86 -22.06 -8.02 -4.93
C VAL A 86 -21.04 -7.62 -5.99
N VAL A 87 -21.14 -6.40 -6.53
CA VAL A 87 -20.18 -5.90 -7.52
C VAL A 87 -18.79 -5.76 -6.91
N VAL A 88 -18.69 -5.22 -5.69
CA VAL A 88 -17.42 -5.09 -4.96
C VAL A 88 -16.78 -6.45 -4.71
N GLN A 89 -17.55 -7.44 -4.23
CA GLN A 89 -17.09 -8.82 -4.02
C GLN A 89 -16.54 -9.43 -5.31
N GLU A 90 -17.30 -9.33 -6.40
CA GLU A 90 -16.92 -9.86 -7.70
C GLU A 90 -15.69 -9.16 -8.29
N MET A 91 -15.56 -7.85 -8.06
CA MET A 91 -14.39 -7.08 -8.50
C MET A 91 -13.14 -7.51 -7.73
N ALA A 92 -13.23 -7.69 -6.41
CA ALA A 92 -12.11 -8.04 -5.55
C ALA A 92 -11.60 -9.48 -5.75
N GLN A 93 -12.44 -10.38 -6.28
CA GLN A 93 -12.07 -11.76 -6.61
C GLN A 93 -11.21 -11.89 -7.88
N ARG A 94 -11.00 -10.80 -8.64
CA ARG A 94 -10.29 -10.84 -9.93
C ARG A 94 -8.88 -10.29 -9.75
N CYS A 95 -7.88 -10.95 -10.34
CA CYS A 95 -6.49 -10.48 -10.29
C CYS A 95 -6.27 -9.28 -11.22
N LEU A 96 -5.48 -8.30 -10.80
CA LEU A 96 -5.08 -7.13 -11.62
C LEU A 96 -4.44 -7.48 -12.97
N ALA A 97 -3.77 -8.64 -13.05
CA ALA A 97 -3.08 -9.10 -14.25
C ALA A 97 -4.00 -9.85 -15.25
N GLU A 98 -5.26 -10.07 -14.92
CA GLU A 98 -6.17 -10.89 -15.73
C GLU A 98 -7.11 -10.04 -16.58
N ARG A 99 -7.53 -10.60 -17.74
CA ARG A 99 -8.51 -9.96 -18.63
C ARG A 99 -9.83 -9.62 -17.94
N GLY A 100 -10.14 -10.27 -16.82
CA GLY A 100 -11.30 -9.99 -15.98
C GLY A 100 -11.33 -8.57 -15.38
N VAL A 101 -10.18 -7.88 -15.28
CA VAL A 101 -10.11 -6.48 -14.82
C VAL A 101 -10.90 -5.55 -15.73
N VAL A 102 -10.90 -5.80 -17.04
CA VAL A 102 -11.69 -4.99 -17.99
C VAL A 102 -13.18 -5.07 -17.65
N VAL A 103 -13.66 -6.25 -17.24
CA VAL A 103 -15.04 -6.42 -16.78
C VAL A 103 -15.27 -5.69 -15.46
N SER A 104 -14.31 -5.71 -14.53
CA SER A 104 -14.39 -4.94 -13.28
C SER A 104 -14.47 -3.44 -13.51
N VAL A 105 -13.63 -2.90 -14.40
CA VAL A 105 -13.62 -1.47 -14.77
C VAL A 105 -14.94 -1.10 -15.46
N LEU A 106 -15.42 -1.89 -16.41
CA LEU A 106 -16.71 -1.64 -17.05
C LEU A 106 -17.88 -1.70 -16.06
N THR A 107 -17.86 -2.66 -15.12
CA THR A 107 -18.91 -2.77 -14.10
C THR A 107 -18.87 -1.59 -13.13
N ALA A 108 -17.67 -1.11 -12.77
CA ALA A 108 -17.49 0.08 -11.95
C ALA A 108 -18.00 1.35 -12.64
N LEU A 109 -17.72 1.53 -13.94
CA LEU A 109 -18.22 2.67 -14.71
C LEU A 109 -19.76 2.69 -14.83
N LEU A 110 -20.40 1.53 -14.69
CA LEU A 110 -21.86 1.40 -14.65
C LEU A 110 -22.46 1.67 -13.25
N LEU A 111 -21.63 1.87 -12.22
CA LEU A 111 -22.11 2.30 -10.91
C LEU A 111 -22.33 3.82 -10.93
N ASP A 112 -23.58 4.24 -11.09
CA ASP A 112 -24.00 5.66 -11.09
C ASP A 112 -23.73 6.41 -9.76
N GLN A 113 -23.17 5.75 -8.74
CA GLN A 113 -22.96 6.27 -7.39
C GLN A 113 -21.68 5.65 -6.76
N PRO A 114 -20.99 6.34 -5.81
CA PRO A 114 -19.77 5.84 -5.13
C PRO A 114 -20.00 4.60 -4.25
N VAL A 115 -19.20 3.54 -4.38
CA VAL A 115 -19.42 2.22 -3.72
C VAL A 115 -19.61 2.28 -2.20
N TRP A 116 -19.08 3.31 -1.55
CA TRP A 116 -19.09 3.50 -0.11
C TRP A 116 -20.50 3.71 0.47
N ALA A 117 -20.75 3.16 1.66
CA ALA A 117 -21.99 3.31 2.40
C ALA A 117 -22.15 4.72 2.99
N GLN A 118 -21.03 5.34 3.37
CA GLN A 118 -20.98 6.70 3.90
C GLN A 118 -20.41 7.64 2.84
N ALA A 119 -20.85 8.91 2.89
CA ALA A 119 -20.27 9.96 2.05
C ALA A 119 -18.78 10.21 2.39
N ASP A 120 -18.41 9.94 3.65
CA ASP A 120 -17.05 10.02 4.16
C ASP A 120 -16.62 8.62 4.67
N PRO A 121 -15.90 7.83 3.85
CA PRO A 121 -15.40 6.53 4.26
C PRO A 121 -14.18 6.62 5.20
N TYR A 122 -13.67 7.81 5.52
CA TYR A 122 -12.50 8.00 6.40
C TYR A 122 -12.86 8.00 7.89
N THR A 123 -14.13 7.73 8.23
CA THR A 123 -14.62 7.79 9.61
C THR A 123 -15.03 6.43 10.14
N GLY A 124 -15.03 6.30 11.47
CA GLY A 124 -15.38 5.03 12.14
C GLY A 124 -14.24 4.01 12.09
N ALA A 125 -14.60 2.74 12.17
CA ALA A 125 -13.63 1.65 12.25
C ALA A 125 -12.78 1.56 10.96
N PHE A 126 -13.40 1.65 9.78
CA PHE A 126 -12.68 1.57 8.51
C PHE A 126 -11.62 2.66 8.37
N GLY A 127 -11.97 3.90 8.73
CA GLY A 127 -11.03 5.02 8.79
C GLY A 127 -9.87 4.78 9.75
N ALA A 128 -10.17 4.28 10.95
CA ALA A 128 -9.13 3.93 11.93
C ALA A 128 -8.17 2.86 11.39
N ARG A 129 -8.67 1.88 10.62
CA ARG A 129 -7.82 0.87 9.96
C ARG A 129 -6.98 1.46 8.85
N LEU A 130 -7.48 2.41 8.06
CA LEU A 130 -6.68 3.09 7.03
C LEU A 130 -5.47 3.79 7.66
N ASP A 131 -5.69 4.50 8.76
CA ASP A 131 -4.64 5.20 9.50
C ASP A 131 -3.65 4.23 10.18
N GLU A 132 -4.15 3.13 10.74
CA GLU A 132 -3.30 2.08 11.31
C GLU A 132 -2.38 1.44 10.26
N ASN A 133 -2.84 1.32 9.02
CA ASN A 133 -2.06 0.74 7.92
C ASN A 133 -1.06 1.71 7.29
N VAL A 134 -0.89 2.92 7.83
CA VAL A 134 0.24 3.80 7.47
C VAL A 134 1.53 3.24 8.10
N PRO A 135 2.55 2.86 7.30
CA PRO A 135 3.77 2.24 7.79
C PRO A 135 4.64 3.25 8.54
N SER A 136 4.33 3.46 9.82
CA SER A 136 4.90 4.50 10.65
C SER A 136 5.68 3.98 11.87
N GLY A 137 5.69 2.66 12.07
CA GLY A 137 6.49 1.96 13.07
C GLY A 137 7.99 1.96 12.74
N PRO A 138 8.87 1.74 13.71
CA PRO A 138 10.31 1.92 13.55
C PRO A 138 10.90 1.06 12.43
N ILE A 139 11.60 1.69 11.48
CA ILE A 139 12.36 1.02 10.43
C ILE A 139 13.84 1.36 10.64
N GLY A 140 14.63 0.38 11.07
CA GLY A 140 16.07 0.54 11.34
C GLY A 140 16.96 0.40 10.10
N ALA A 141 16.38 0.01 8.96
CA ALA A 141 17.09 -0.15 7.70
C ALA A 141 16.92 1.09 6.81
N PRO A 142 17.88 1.38 5.91
CA PRO A 142 17.73 2.41 4.88
C PRO A 142 16.52 2.14 3.98
N LEU A 143 15.79 3.20 3.62
CA LEU A 143 14.59 3.13 2.80
C LEU A 143 14.78 3.89 1.49
N LEU A 144 14.66 3.22 0.34
CA LEU A 144 14.43 3.86 -0.94
C LEU A 144 12.93 4.00 -1.16
N VAL A 145 12.47 5.23 -1.41
CA VAL A 145 11.14 5.52 -1.92
C VAL A 145 11.32 6.11 -3.32
N ALA A 146 10.83 5.41 -4.33
CA ALA A 146 10.81 5.90 -5.71
C ALA A 146 9.38 6.23 -6.13
N GLN A 147 9.19 7.39 -6.76
CA GLN A 147 7.88 7.91 -7.14
C GLN A 147 7.90 8.52 -8.55
N GLY A 148 6.87 8.26 -9.34
CA GLY A 148 6.66 8.97 -10.62
C GLY A 148 6.01 10.32 -10.34
N SER A 149 6.53 11.41 -10.92
CA SER A 149 5.99 12.75 -10.67
C SER A 149 4.59 12.97 -11.27
N ALA A 150 4.20 12.13 -12.23
CA ALA A 150 2.92 12.18 -12.93
C ALA A 150 2.05 10.95 -12.61
N ASP A 151 2.34 10.28 -11.49
CA ASP A 151 1.58 9.12 -11.03
C ASP A 151 0.11 9.49 -10.78
N SER A 152 -0.76 8.85 -11.56
CA SER A 152 -2.19 9.07 -11.55
C SER A 152 -2.95 8.23 -10.53
N ILE A 153 -2.31 7.23 -9.90
CA ILE A 153 -2.91 6.29 -8.95
C ILE A 153 -2.47 6.61 -7.52
N VAL A 154 -1.16 6.66 -7.29
CA VAL A 154 -0.52 7.00 -6.02
C VAL A 154 0.14 8.36 -6.21
N VAL A 155 -0.61 9.43 -5.94
CA VAL A 155 -0.16 10.79 -6.24
C VAL A 155 1.11 11.15 -5.47
N ALA A 156 2.03 11.80 -6.17
CA ALA A 156 3.33 12.19 -5.61
C ALA A 156 3.21 13.00 -4.31
N SER A 157 2.23 13.91 -4.23
CA SER A 157 2.02 14.72 -3.02
C SER A 157 1.72 13.89 -1.77
N ALA A 158 0.97 12.79 -1.89
CA ALA A 158 0.70 11.91 -0.76
C ALA A 158 1.96 11.15 -0.32
N GLN A 159 2.84 10.83 -1.28
CA GLN A 159 4.12 10.19 -1.00
C GLN A 159 5.12 11.16 -0.38
N ASP A 160 5.15 12.42 -0.84
CA ASP A 160 5.96 13.50 -0.28
C ASP A 160 5.63 13.73 1.20
N GLU A 161 4.34 13.78 1.54
CA GLU A 161 3.88 13.91 2.93
C GLU A 161 4.33 12.74 3.80
N TYR A 162 4.21 11.51 3.28
CA TYR A 162 4.70 10.32 3.98
C TYR A 162 6.22 10.39 4.21
N VAL A 163 7.00 10.70 3.18
CA VAL A 163 8.46 10.82 3.25
C VAL A 163 8.86 11.90 4.26
N ALA A 164 8.25 13.08 4.19
CA ALA A 164 8.52 14.18 5.13
C ALA A 164 8.25 13.75 6.58
N ALA A 165 7.16 13.02 6.85
CA ALA A 165 6.86 12.50 8.17
C ALA A 165 7.88 11.44 8.63
N ARG A 166 8.39 10.58 7.74
CA ARG A 166 9.43 9.60 8.07
C ARG A 166 10.78 10.27 8.34
N CYS A 167 11.15 11.26 7.54
CA CYS A 167 12.35 12.07 7.76
C CYS A 167 12.30 12.80 9.11
N ALA A 168 11.17 13.43 9.45
CA ALA A 168 10.98 14.08 10.75
C ALA A 168 11.04 13.08 11.93
N ALA A 169 10.69 11.82 11.70
CA ALA A 169 10.81 10.74 12.66
C ALA A 169 12.22 10.11 12.73
N GLY A 170 13.19 10.63 11.97
CA GLY A 170 14.60 10.20 12.01
C GLY A 170 14.94 9.01 11.12
N TYR A 171 14.12 8.71 10.12
CA TYR A 171 14.37 7.59 9.19
C TYR A 171 15.50 7.97 8.21
N ALA A 172 16.23 6.98 7.75
CA ALA A 172 17.16 7.14 6.62
C ALA A 172 16.42 6.86 5.31
N VAL A 173 15.88 7.91 4.68
CA VAL A 173 15.10 7.79 3.43
C VAL A 173 15.90 8.38 2.27
N ASP A 174 16.11 7.60 1.20
CA ASP A 174 16.49 8.06 -0.14
C ASP A 174 15.20 8.21 -0.96
N HIS A 175 14.71 9.44 -1.10
CA HIS A 175 13.52 9.74 -1.87
C HIS A 175 13.89 10.17 -3.29
N ARG A 176 13.36 9.47 -4.30
CA ARG A 176 13.63 9.73 -5.71
C ARG A 176 12.36 9.92 -6.49
N GLU A 177 12.25 11.09 -7.12
CA GLU A 177 11.17 11.41 -8.02
C GLU A 177 11.64 11.27 -9.48
N TYR A 178 10.82 10.65 -10.32
CA TYR A 178 11.08 10.46 -11.75
C TYR A 178 10.15 11.34 -12.58
N PRO A 179 10.66 12.44 -13.17
CA PRO A 179 9.83 13.42 -13.86
C PRO A 179 9.06 12.82 -15.04
N GLY A 180 7.75 13.09 -15.07
CA GLY A 180 6.85 12.72 -16.16
C GLY A 180 6.47 11.24 -16.20
N LEU A 181 7.01 10.39 -15.33
CA LEU A 181 6.57 8.99 -15.23
C LEU A 181 5.25 8.90 -14.46
N ASP A 182 4.31 8.16 -15.04
CA ASP A 182 3.09 7.70 -14.38
C ASP A 182 3.37 6.39 -13.61
N HIS A 183 2.38 5.89 -12.86
CA HIS A 183 2.48 4.73 -11.96
C HIS A 183 3.13 3.51 -12.64
N VAL A 184 2.56 3.06 -13.76
CA VAL A 184 3.00 1.84 -14.46
C VAL A 184 4.36 2.04 -15.10
N ALA A 185 4.59 3.21 -15.71
CA ALA A 185 5.86 3.54 -16.35
C ALA A 185 7.03 3.59 -15.37
N LEU A 186 6.78 3.87 -14.08
CA LEU A 186 7.80 3.80 -13.04
C LEU A 186 8.19 2.36 -12.67
N VAL A 187 7.22 1.44 -12.62
CA VAL A 187 7.42 0.07 -12.07
C VAL A 187 7.66 -1.00 -13.13
N GLU A 188 7.44 -0.67 -14.41
CA GLU A 188 7.68 -1.61 -15.51
C GLU A 188 9.18 -1.80 -15.81
N ALA A 189 9.48 -2.88 -16.53
CA ALA A 189 10.85 -3.33 -16.75
C ALA A 189 11.74 -2.31 -17.50
N ASP A 190 11.14 -1.46 -18.33
CA ASP A 190 11.85 -0.45 -19.13
C ASP A 190 12.05 0.87 -18.37
N SER A 191 11.59 0.94 -17.11
CA SER A 191 11.75 2.12 -16.27
C SER A 191 13.21 2.47 -16.04
N PRO A 192 13.59 3.77 -16.12
CA PRO A 192 14.95 4.22 -15.81
C PRO A 192 15.36 3.96 -14.35
N LEU A 193 14.39 3.73 -13.45
CA LEU A 193 14.63 3.35 -12.06
C LEU A 193 15.27 1.97 -11.92
N VAL A 194 15.02 1.02 -12.82
CA VAL A 194 15.47 -0.38 -12.67
C VAL A 194 16.99 -0.51 -12.46
N PRO A 195 17.88 0.06 -13.31
CA PRO A 195 19.32 -0.01 -13.06
C PRO A 195 19.74 0.69 -11.77
N GLU A 196 19.05 1.77 -11.40
CA GLU A 196 19.33 2.51 -10.16
C GLU A 196 18.92 1.75 -8.90
N LEU A 197 17.79 1.04 -8.95
CA LEU A 197 17.29 0.15 -7.90
C LEU A 197 18.28 -0.99 -7.64
N LEU A 198 18.78 -1.61 -8.72
CA LEU A 198 19.78 -2.68 -8.61
C LEU A 198 21.08 -2.18 -7.99
N ALA A 199 21.54 -1.00 -8.40
CA ALA A 199 22.73 -0.37 -7.81
C ALA A 199 22.50 -0.02 -6.33
N TRP A 200 21.38 0.63 -6.01
CA TRP A 200 21.01 0.99 -4.63
C TRP A 200 20.89 -0.23 -3.73
N THR A 201 20.41 -1.36 -4.24
CA THR A 201 20.31 -2.62 -3.47
C THR A 201 21.69 -3.25 -3.23
N ALA A 202 22.60 -3.17 -4.22
CA ALA A 202 23.93 -3.74 -4.11
C ALA A 202 24.87 -2.96 -3.18
N GLU A 203 24.69 -1.64 -3.09
CA GLU A 203 25.54 -0.73 -2.28
C GLU A 203 25.57 -1.16 -0.78
N PRO A 204 24.44 -1.26 -0.04
CA PRO A 204 24.44 -1.69 1.36
C PRO A 204 24.94 -3.12 1.56
N LEU A 205 24.64 -4.03 0.63
CA LEU A 205 25.13 -5.42 0.68
C LEU A 205 26.65 -5.51 0.53
N ALA A 206 27.28 -4.53 -0.13
CA ALA A 206 28.73 -4.39 -0.23
C ALA A 206 29.35 -3.61 0.94
N GLY A 207 28.55 -3.21 1.94
CA GLY A 207 29.00 -2.43 3.10
C GLY A 207 29.15 -0.93 2.85
N ALA A 208 28.59 -0.41 1.76
CA ALA A 208 28.53 1.03 1.54
C ALA A 208 27.48 1.69 2.46
N GLU A 209 27.72 2.95 2.80
CA GLU A 209 26.72 3.76 3.52
C GLU A 209 25.54 4.04 2.59
N ALA A 210 24.33 3.82 3.08
CA ALA A 210 23.14 4.06 2.30
C ALA A 210 22.88 5.56 2.12
N ARG A 211 22.36 5.92 0.95
CA ARG A 211 21.97 7.30 0.65
C ARG A 211 20.80 7.73 1.53
N ASN A 212 20.77 9.01 1.86
CA ASN A 212 19.73 9.62 2.67
C ASN A 212 19.49 11.06 2.20
N SER A 213 18.27 11.36 1.77
CA SER A 213 17.81 12.66 1.28
C SER A 213 16.97 13.43 2.31
N CYS A 214 16.86 12.95 3.56
CA CYS A 214 16.13 13.63 4.63
C CYS A 214 16.86 14.86 5.21
N ALA A 215 18.07 15.18 4.73
CA ALA A 215 18.98 16.20 5.26
C ALA A 215 19.08 17.43 4.34
#